data_AF-A0A937SES6-F1
#
_entry.id   AF-A0A937SES6-F1
#
_cell.length_a   1.000
_cell.length_b   1.000
_cell.length_c   1.000
_cell.angle_alpha   90.00
_cell.angle_beta   90.00
_cell.angle_gamma   90.00
#
_symmetry.space_group_name_H-M   'P 1'
#
loop_
_entity.id
_entity.type
_entity.pdbx_description
1 polymer ?
#
loop_
_entity_poly.entity_id
_entity_poly.type
_entity_poly.pdbx_seq_one_letter_code
_entity_poly.pdbx_strand_id
1 'polypeptide(L)' 'MRTVNGYRKISVFNHDIPVPYVPLREEVEVHLIPDVERDVLEVRVWHDNLMVQSVTYPLQEFPRVHF' A
#
# COMPACT_ATOMS: atom_id res chain seq x y z
N MET A 1 -3.24 -6.82 7.22
CA MET A 1 -3.28 -7.74 6.09
C MET A 1 -4.42 -7.35 5.15
N ARG A 2 -4.19 -7.36 3.83
CA ARG A 2 -5.20 -7.06 2.79
C ARG A 2 -5.19 -8.17 1.75
N THR A 3 -6.34 -8.55 1.22
CA THR A 3 -6.44 -9.57 0.17
C THR A 3 -6.37 -8.93 -1.22
N VAL A 4 -5.57 -9.50 -2.11
CA VAL A 4 -5.50 -9.06 -3.52
C VAL A 4 -6.81 -9.40 -4.23
N ASN A 5 -7.47 -8.40 -4.80
CA ASN A 5 -8.75 -8.56 -5.50
C ASN A 5 -8.58 -9.18 -6.91
N GLY A 6 -9.69 -9.50 -7.57
CA GLY A 6 -9.73 -10.09 -8.92
C GLY A 6 -9.04 -9.25 -10.01
N TYR A 7 -8.77 -7.97 -9.76
CA TYR A 7 -8.05 -7.05 -10.66
C TYR A 7 -6.57 -6.91 -10.32
N ARG A 8 -6.03 -7.75 -9.43
CA ARG A 8 -4.65 -7.66 -8.91
C ARG A 8 -4.37 -6.31 -8.23
N LYS A 9 -5.33 -5.82 -7.44
CA LYS A 9 -5.21 -4.57 -6.69
C LYS A 9 -5.57 -4.78 -5.22
N ILE A 10 -5.05 -3.90 -4.38
CA ILE A 10 -5.53 -3.67 -3.02
C ILE A 10 -6.03 -2.24 -2.89
N SER A 11 -7.00 -2.02 -2.01
CA SER A 11 -7.52 -0.67 -1.73
C SER A 11 -7.06 -0.22 -0.34
N VAL A 12 -6.44 0.95 -0.26
CA VAL A 12 -5.89 1.56 0.95
C VAL A 12 -6.37 3.01 0.99
N PHE A 13 -7.22 3.39 1.96
CA PHE A 13 -7.76 4.74 2.11
C PHE A 13 -8.31 5.36 0.80
N ASN A 14 -9.12 4.60 0.06
CA ASN A 14 -9.67 4.97 -1.27
C ASN A 14 -8.64 5.04 -2.43
N HIS A 15 -7.38 4.67 -2.18
CA HIS A 15 -6.38 4.48 -3.23
C HIS A 15 -6.30 3.01 -3.65
N ASP A 16 -6.49 2.78 -4.94
CA ASP A 16 -6.28 1.48 -5.55
C ASP A 16 -4.81 1.32 -5.98
N ILE A 17 -4.13 0.39 -5.32
CA ILE A 17 -2.71 0.12 -5.56
C ILE A 17 -2.59 -1.19 -6.35
N PRO A 18 -2.00 -1.16 -7.56
CA PRO A 18 -1.78 -2.36 -8.36
C PRO A 18 -0.67 -3.21 -7.75
N VAL A 19 -0.93 -4.52 -7.66
CA VAL A 19 -0.02 -5.54 -7.16
C VAL A 19 0.08 -6.66 -8.22
N PRO A 20 0.67 -6.37 -9.40
CA PRO A 20 0.53 -7.22 -10.59
C PRO A 20 1.21 -8.59 -10.46
N TYR A 21 2.17 -8.75 -9.55
CA TYR A 21 3.01 -9.94 -9.42
C TYR A 21 2.60 -10.87 -8.27
N VAL A 22 1.55 -10.52 -7.52
CA VAL A 22 1.03 -11.38 -6.45
C VAL A 22 -0.14 -12.20 -7.00
N PRO A 23 -0.19 -13.53 -6.76
CA PRO A 23 -1.32 -14.35 -7.16
C PRO A 23 -2.65 -13.83 -6.61
N LEU A 24 -3.74 -14.10 -7.32
CA LEU A 24 -5.07 -13.67 -6.89
C LEU A 24 -5.44 -14.33 -5.56
N ARG A 25 -6.12 -13.57 -4.69
CA ARG A 25 -6.59 -14.01 -3.36
C ARG A 25 -5.48 -14.31 -2.34
N GLU A 26 -4.23 -14.04 -2.67
CA GLU A 26 -3.17 -14.04 -1.67
C GLU A 26 -3.29 -12.82 -0.77
N GLU A 27 -2.77 -12.99 0.45
CA GLU A 27 -2.70 -11.95 1.44
C GLU A 27 -1.40 -11.17 1.30
N VAL A 28 -1.49 -9.85 1.41
CA VAL A 28 -0.34 -8.97 1.41
C VAL A 28 -0.32 -8.11 2.67
N GLU A 29 0.89 -7.76 3.07
CA GLU A 29 1.15 -6.82 4.15
C GLU A 29 1.32 -5.42 3.55
N VAL A 30 0.77 -4.42 4.24
CA VAL A 30 0.79 -3.02 3.81
C VAL A 30 1.43 -2.20 4.90
N HIS A 31 2.55 -1.56 4.59
CA HIS A 31 3.30 -0.72 5.51
C HIS A 31 3.18 0.74 5.03
N LEU A 32 2.78 1.63 5.93
CA LEU A 32 2.62 3.06 5.67
C LEU A 32 3.79 3.79 6.33
N ILE A 33 4.63 4.45 5.54
CA ILE A 33 5.82 5.14 6.03
C ILE A 33 5.67 6.63 5.73
N PRO A 34 5.32 7.46 6.73
CA PRO A 34 5.20 8.89 6.53
C PRO A 34 6.58 9.53 6.41
N ASP A 35 6.72 10.44 5.45
CA ASP A 35 7.85 11.37 5.34
C ASP A 35 7.30 12.80 5.49
N VAL A 36 7.31 13.27 6.73
CA VAL A 36 6.73 14.58 7.12
C VAL A 36 7.56 15.73 6.55
N GLU A 37 8.86 15.55 6.35
CA GLU A 37 9.73 16.57 5.76
C GLU A 37 9.37 16.80 4.28
N ARG A 38 8.98 15.74 3.58
CA ARG A 38 8.60 15.78 2.16
C ARG A 38 7.10 15.88 1.90
N ASP A 39 6.26 15.90 2.95
CA ASP A 39 4.78 15.87 2.88
C ASP A 39 4.23 14.70 2.05
N VAL A 40 4.84 13.51 2.17
CA VAL A 40 4.42 12.30 1.46
C VAL A 40 4.24 11.10 2.38
N LEU A 41 3.45 10.13 1.91
CA LEU A 41 3.29 8.81 2.49
C LEU A 41 3.77 7.76 1.49
N GLU A 42 4.78 6.99 1.87
CA GLU A 42 5.17 5.80 1.11
C GLU A 42 4.32 4.61 1.56
N VAL A 43 3.65 3.97 0.61
CA VAL A 43 2.89 2.73 0.83
C VAL A 43 3.68 1.58 0.24
N ARG A 44 4.17 0.69 1.11
CA ARG A 44 4.90 -0.52 0.71
C ARG A 44 4.00 -1.74 0.84
N VAL A 45 4.00 -2.57 -0.20
CA VAL A 45 3.28 -3.85 -0.23
C VAL A 45 4.28 -4.99 -0.18
N TRP A 46 4.06 -5.91 0.75
CA TRP A 46 4.91 -7.08 0.98
C TRP A 46 4.14 -8.38 0.79
N HIS A 47 4.81 -9.37 0.22
CA HIS A 47 4.32 -10.73 0.03
C HIS A 47 5.50 -11.70 0.22
N ASP A 48 5.33 -12.74 1.02
CA ASP A 48 6.40 -13.71 1.33
C ASP A 48 7.74 -13.06 1.76
N ASN A 49 7.68 -12.08 2.67
CA ASN A 49 8.84 -11.30 3.14
C ASN A 49 9.60 -10.55 2.04
N LEU A 50 9.00 -10.36 0.86
CA LEU A 50 9.54 -9.57 -0.23
C LEU A 50 8.66 -8.35 -0.49
N MET A 51 9.28 -7.19 -0.64
CA MET A 51 8.57 -6.00 -1.10
C MET A 51 8.27 -6.13 -2.59
N VAL A 52 6.98 -6.18 -2.93
CA VAL A 52 6.51 -6.41 -4.30
C VAL A 52 6.01 -5.15 -4.99
N GLN A 53 5.71 -4.10 -4.22
CA GLN A 53 5.30 -2.80 -4.73
C GLN A 53 5.62 -1.69 -3.73
N SER A 54 5.98 -0.51 -4.23
CA SER A 54 6.00 0.72 -3.46
C SER A 54 5.42 1.86 -4.28
N VAL A 55 4.57 2.67 -3.66
CA VAL A 55 3.97 3.86 -4.27
C VAL A 55 3.99 5.01 -3.27
N THR A 56 4.09 6.23 -3.77
CA THR A 56 4.12 7.45 -2.96
C THR A 56 2.89 8.29 -3.25
N TYR A 57 2.24 8.76 -2.19
CA TYR A 57 1.11 9.68 -2.26
C TYR A 57 1.38 10.92 -1.41
N PRO A 58 0.75 12.07 -1.70
CA PRO A 58 0.72 13.21 -0.79
C PRO A 58 0.14 12.82 0.58
N LEU A 59 0.78 13.24 1.67
CA LEU A 59 0.38 12.85 3.03
C LEU A 59 -1.05 13.30 3.37
N GLN A 60 -1.50 14.40 2.77
CA GLN A 60 -2.82 14.99 2.96
C GLN A 60 -3.97 14.16 2.37
N GLU A 61 -3.69 13.23 1.45
CA GLU A 61 -4.70 12.33 0.87
C GLU A 61 -5.13 11.23 1.85
N PHE A 62 -4.36 11.03 2.92
CA PHE A 62 -4.63 10.03 3.94
C PHE A 62 -5.24 10.69 5.18
N PRO A 63 -6.19 10.03 5.88
CA PRO A 63 -6.66 10.53 7.17
C PRO A 63 -5.45 10.76 8.07
N ARG A 64 -5.48 11.77 8.94
CA ARG A 64 -4.42 12.02 9.91
C ARG A 64 -4.21 10.77 10.75
N VAL A 65 -3.25 9.94 10.35
CA VAL A 65 -2.87 8.75 11.09
C VAL A 65 -2.07 9.30 12.26
N HIS A 66 -2.59 9.13 13.48
CA HIS A 66 -1.78 9.36 14.67
C HIS A 66 -0.75 8.22 14.71
N PHE A 67 0.47 8.51 14.28
CA PHE A 67 1.62 7.59 14.34
C PHE A 67 2.21 7.57 15.75
#